data_AF-A0A923TXP7-F1
#
_entry.id   AF-A0A923TXP7-F1
#
_cell.length_a   1.000
_cell.length_b   1.000
_cell.length_c   1.000
_cell.angle_alpha   90.00
_cell.angle_beta   90.00
_cell.angle_gamma   90.00
#
_symmetry.space_group_name_H-M   'P 1'
#
loop_
_entity.id
_entity.type
_entity.pdbx_description
1 polymer ?
#
loop_
_entity_poly.entity_id
_entity_poly.type
_entity_poly.pdbx_seq_one_letter_code
_entity_poly.pdbx_strand_id
1 'polypeptide(L)'
;MKRLSIFFLLCAICLLHGCKGPDQPCQTSYVYEKLRDYELVKVPYTDSSVITFINANTNDTHNFYAKGWDSSATVYDDSGPKHNCPYFFVYESKKLVFESSTYGKSLSIQLHMVHGGLVAINIVLGVASLTLSTVLLSTQTMPKEIVHGREYSGVTRFGVSDHTNNPIYDCYYNLEFGILKITQPGGDLELLKLKK
;
A
#
# COMPACT_ATOMS: atom_id res chain seq x y z
N MET A 1 -21.57 56.86 46.93
CA MET A 1 -21.78 56.24 45.61
C MET A 1 -20.50 56.23 44.76
N LYS A 2 -19.36 55.71 45.27
CA LYS A 2 -18.09 55.62 44.50
C LYS A 2 -17.47 54.21 44.47
N ARG A 3 -18.00 53.27 45.27
CA ARG A 3 -17.47 51.89 45.36
C ARG A 3 -18.11 50.92 44.34
N LEU A 4 -19.29 51.24 43.80
CA LEU A 4 -19.96 50.40 42.81
C LEU A 4 -19.32 50.50 41.41
N SER A 5 -18.83 51.68 41.02
CA SER A 5 -18.23 51.91 39.69
C SER A 5 -16.89 51.20 39.48
N ILE A 6 -16.11 50.98 40.55
CA ILE A 6 -14.83 50.25 40.45
C ILE A 6 -15.08 48.76 40.20
N PHE A 7 -16.15 48.20 40.76
CA PHE A 7 -16.51 46.80 40.57
C PHE A 7 -16.96 46.50 39.14
N PHE A 8 -17.74 47.41 38.54
CA PHE A 8 -18.12 47.29 37.13
C PHE A 8 -16.94 47.50 36.18
N LEU A 9 -15.98 48.37 36.53
CA LEU A 9 -14.78 48.58 35.73
C LEU A 9 -13.86 47.34 35.75
N LEU A 10 -13.70 46.68 36.90
CA LEU A 10 -12.93 45.44 37.03
C LEU A 10 -13.60 44.26 36.29
N CYS A 11 -14.92 44.12 36.38
CA CYS A 11 -15.65 43.11 35.61
C CYS A 11 -15.55 43.34 34.09
N ALA A 12 -15.56 44.60 33.63
CA ALA A 12 -15.37 44.92 32.22
C ALA A 12 -13.95 44.58 31.72
N ILE A 13 -12.91 44.77 32.56
CA ILE A 13 -11.53 44.39 32.22
C ILE A 13 -11.39 42.86 32.14
N CYS A 14 -12.05 42.10 33.00
CA CYS A 14 -12.05 40.64 32.93
C CYS A 14 -12.83 40.08 31.72
N LEU A 15 -13.83 40.81 31.20
CA LEU A 15 -14.57 40.42 29.99
C LEU A 15 -13.85 40.81 28.70
N LEU A 16 -13.00 41.84 28.72
CA LEU A 16 -12.19 42.28 27.57
C LEU A 16 -10.89 41.47 27.41
N HIS A 17 -10.34 40.94 28.50
CA HIS A 17 -9.28 39.92 28.45
C HIS A 17 -9.95 38.56 28.39
N GLY A 18 -10.58 38.26 27.25
CA GLY A 18 -11.14 36.94 26.99
C GLY A 18 -10.12 35.90 27.42
N CYS A 19 -10.48 35.11 28.45
CA CYS A 19 -9.70 33.97 28.86
C CYS A 19 -9.56 33.09 27.61
N LYS A 20 -8.40 33.15 26.94
CA LYS A 20 -7.97 32.03 26.12
C LYS A 20 -7.99 30.86 27.10
N GLY A 21 -8.95 29.96 26.91
CA GLY A 21 -8.95 28.69 27.64
C GLY A 21 -7.55 28.07 27.51
N PRO A 22 -7.11 27.27 28.49
CA PRO A 22 -5.82 26.61 28.38
C PRO A 22 -5.73 25.98 27.00
N ASP A 23 -4.69 26.35 26.23
CA ASP A 23 -4.43 25.76 24.93
C ASP A 23 -4.60 24.25 25.10
N GLN A 24 -5.56 23.68 24.39
CA GLN A 24 -5.89 22.27 24.54
C GLN A 24 -4.58 21.50 24.31
N PRO A 25 -4.01 20.84 25.34
CA PRO A 25 -2.71 20.22 25.18
C PRO A 25 -2.90 19.18 24.09
N CYS A 26 -2.07 19.28 23.05
CA CYS A 26 -2.07 18.32 21.97
C CYS A 26 -2.08 16.93 22.59
N GLN A 27 -3.17 16.19 22.39
CA GLN A 27 -3.21 14.81 22.79
C GLN A 27 -2.19 14.07 21.94
N THR A 28 -0.97 13.93 22.45
CA THR A 28 0.18 13.24 21.84
C THR A 28 -0.05 11.73 21.68
N SER A 29 -1.31 11.27 21.69
CA SER A 29 -1.70 9.90 21.99
C SER A 29 -2.33 9.16 20.82
N TYR A 30 -1.94 9.44 19.56
CA TYR A 30 -2.56 8.75 18.42
C TYR A 30 -1.63 8.25 17.31
N VAL A 31 -0.32 8.08 17.53
CA VAL A 31 0.57 7.60 16.44
C VAL A 31 1.27 6.26 16.68
N TYR A 32 1.63 5.88 17.91
CA TYR A 32 2.51 4.71 18.07
C TYR A 32 1.84 3.40 18.50
N GLU A 33 0.79 3.43 19.33
CA GLU A 33 0.30 2.20 19.97
C GLU A 33 -0.65 1.36 19.11
N LYS A 34 -1.36 1.97 18.14
CA LYS A 34 -2.32 1.24 17.28
C LYS A 34 -1.72 0.59 16.03
N LEU A 35 -0.43 0.75 15.76
CA LEU A 35 0.21 0.15 14.58
C LEU A 35 0.48 -1.35 14.71
N ARG A 36 0.44 -1.92 15.93
CA ARG A 36 0.73 -3.34 16.17
C ARG A 36 -0.41 -4.29 15.83
N ASP A 37 -1.64 -3.79 15.72
CA ASP A 37 -2.84 -4.64 15.63
C ASP A 37 -3.48 -4.71 14.23
N TYR A 38 -2.91 -4.02 13.24
CA TYR A 38 -3.42 -4.10 11.87
C TYR A 38 -2.81 -5.31 11.17
N GLU A 39 -3.65 -6.30 10.89
CA GLU A 39 -3.29 -7.42 10.01
C GLU A 39 -2.78 -6.83 8.69
N LEU A 40 -1.50 -7.08 8.39
CA LEU A 40 -0.96 -6.94 7.04
C LEU A 40 -2.01 -7.45 6.06
N VAL A 41 -2.31 -6.69 5.00
CA VAL A 41 -3.09 -7.23 3.88
C VAL A 41 -2.41 -8.55 3.55
N LYS A 42 -3.15 -9.65 3.78
CA LYS A 42 -2.65 -11.02 3.67
C LYS A 42 -2.34 -11.28 2.21
N VAL A 43 -1.24 -10.73 1.71
CA VAL A 43 -0.67 -11.21 0.46
C VAL A 43 -0.36 -12.67 0.69
N PRO A 44 -0.69 -13.55 -0.25
CA PRO A 44 -0.70 -14.99 0.02
C PRO A 44 0.69 -15.60 -0.07
N TYR A 45 1.72 -14.84 0.33
CA TYR A 45 3.12 -15.20 0.22
C TYR A 45 3.78 -15.26 1.60
N THR A 46 4.66 -16.24 1.73
CA THR A 46 5.52 -16.57 2.86
C THR A 46 6.98 -16.53 2.39
N ASP A 47 7.92 -16.57 3.32
CA ASP A 47 9.36 -16.67 2.99
C ASP A 47 9.71 -17.94 2.20
N SER A 48 8.87 -18.97 2.28
CA SER A 48 9.01 -20.26 1.60
C SER A 48 8.16 -20.39 0.33
N SER A 49 7.47 -19.33 -0.08
CA SER A 49 6.53 -19.40 -1.19
C SER A 49 7.22 -19.72 -2.52
N VAL A 50 6.55 -20.55 -3.31
CA VAL A 50 6.93 -20.85 -4.70
C VAL A 50 5.76 -20.53 -5.60
N ILE A 51 5.98 -19.63 -6.56
CA ILE A 51 5.02 -19.30 -7.61
C ILE A 51 5.47 -20.04 -8.88
N THR A 52 4.57 -20.82 -9.45
CA THR A 52 4.79 -21.48 -10.73
C THR A 52 3.93 -20.80 -11.78
N PHE A 53 4.58 -20.19 -12.77
CA PHE A 53 3.92 -19.64 -13.94
C PHE A 53 4.16 -20.55 -15.15
N ILE A 54 3.15 -20.66 -16.02
CA ILE A 54 3.31 -21.13 -17.39
C ILE A 54 3.32 -19.92 -18.33
N ASN A 55 4.24 -19.88 -19.29
CA ASN A 55 4.18 -18.90 -20.37
C ASN A 55 3.16 -19.38 -21.41
N ALA A 56 2.08 -18.65 -21.62
CA ALA A 56 0.98 -19.05 -22.52
C ALA A 56 1.42 -19.17 -24.00
N ASN A 57 2.51 -18.51 -24.39
CA ASN A 57 3.02 -18.54 -25.76
C ASN A 57 3.98 -19.69 -26.00
N THR A 58 4.85 -20.00 -25.04
CA THR A 58 5.87 -21.05 -25.21
C THR A 58 5.53 -22.37 -24.52
N ASN A 59 4.52 -22.39 -23.65
CA ASN A 59 4.19 -23.46 -22.72
C ASN A 59 5.33 -23.83 -21.74
N ASP A 60 6.36 -23.00 -21.64
CA ASP A 60 7.42 -23.19 -20.67
C ASP A 60 6.92 -22.91 -19.26
N THR A 61 7.39 -23.71 -18.30
CA THR A 61 7.06 -23.55 -16.89
C THR A 61 8.24 -22.94 -16.14
N HIS A 62 7.94 -21.95 -15.32
CA HIS A 62 8.93 -21.21 -14.53
C HIS A 62 8.55 -21.21 -13.06
N ASN A 63 9.47 -21.66 -12.22
CA ASN A 63 9.34 -21.60 -10.77
C ASN A 63 10.06 -20.38 -10.23
N PHE A 64 9.38 -19.63 -9.40
CA PHE A 64 9.83 -18.43 -8.72
C PHE A 64 9.86 -18.71 -7.23
N TYR A 65 11.05 -18.69 -6.64
CA TYR A 65 11.29 -19.04 -5.24
C TYR A 65 11.50 -17.77 -4.42
N ALA A 66 10.72 -17.62 -3.37
CA ALA A 66 10.87 -16.52 -2.40
C ALA A 66 12.26 -16.55 -1.75
N LYS A 67 12.82 -15.36 -1.51
CA LYS A 67 14.10 -15.14 -0.83
C LYS A 67 13.96 -14.54 0.57
N GLY A 68 12.75 -14.53 1.11
CA GLY A 68 12.42 -13.92 2.39
C GLY A 68 11.97 -12.47 2.29
N TRP A 69 11.18 -12.03 3.26
CA TRP A 69 10.73 -10.65 3.39
C TRP A 69 11.84 -9.75 3.93
N ASP A 70 12.08 -8.65 3.22
CA ASP A 70 12.81 -7.49 3.74
C ASP A 70 11.82 -6.40 4.16
N SER A 71 12.15 -5.64 5.20
CA SER A 71 11.28 -4.60 5.76
C SER A 71 12.06 -3.35 6.12
N SER A 72 11.51 -2.19 5.79
CA SER A 72 12.02 -0.88 6.20
C SER A 72 10.88 0.02 6.67
N ALA A 73 11.16 0.91 7.62
CA ALA A 73 10.19 1.89 8.11
C ALA A 73 10.86 3.25 8.29
N THR A 74 10.18 4.30 7.85
CA THR A 74 10.60 5.70 7.96
C THR A 74 9.52 6.49 8.68
N VAL A 75 9.92 7.35 9.62
CA VAL A 75 9.01 8.24 10.34
C VAL A 75 9.14 9.63 9.74
N TYR A 76 8.02 10.19 9.27
CA TYR A 76 7.90 11.56 8.79
C TYR A 76 7.25 12.41 9.88
N ASP A 77 7.87 13.56 10.15
CA ASP A 77 7.33 14.58 11.04
C ASP A 77 6.73 15.71 10.18
N ASP A 78 5.40 15.84 10.20
CA ASP A 78 4.65 16.93 9.57
C ASP A 78 4.20 17.97 10.61
N SER A 79 5.03 18.23 11.62
CA SER A 79 4.90 19.37 12.51
C SER A 79 5.23 20.68 11.77
N GLY A 80 4.43 21.06 10.78
CA GLY A 80 4.54 22.37 10.15
C GLY A 80 4.19 23.50 11.14
N PRO A 81 4.74 24.72 10.99
CA PRO A 81 4.49 25.85 11.89
C PRO A 81 3.02 26.35 11.91
N LYS A 82 2.16 25.80 11.05
CA LYS A 82 0.72 26.07 11.00
C LYS A 82 -0.13 25.09 11.82
N HIS A 83 0.42 23.96 12.22
CA HIS A 83 -0.30 22.95 13.00
C HIS A 83 0.18 23.02 14.44
N ASN A 84 -0.71 23.43 15.36
CA ASN A 84 -0.37 23.51 16.78
C ASN A 84 -0.06 22.14 17.40
N CYS A 85 -0.28 21.03 16.68
CA CYS A 85 0.02 19.67 17.13
C CYS A 85 0.88 18.92 16.11
N PRO A 86 1.93 18.20 16.56
CA PRO A 86 2.79 17.41 15.67
C PRO A 86 2.03 16.19 15.11
N TYR A 87 2.07 16.04 13.78
CA TYR A 87 1.61 14.83 13.10
C TYR A 87 2.82 14.00 12.71
N PHE A 88 2.88 12.75 13.19
CA PHE A 88 3.90 11.80 12.77
C PHE A 88 3.26 10.78 11.85
N PHE A 89 3.87 10.52 10.71
CA PHE A 89 3.44 9.52 9.75
C PHE A 89 4.51 8.42 9.67
N VAL A 90 4.13 7.17 9.91
CA VAL A 90 5.04 6.04 9.70
C VAL A 90 4.79 5.48 8.30
N TYR A 91 5.81 5.51 7.47
CA TYR A 91 5.86 4.86 6.17
C TYR A 91 6.61 3.55 6.32
N GLU A 92 5.91 2.42 6.15
CA GLU A 92 6.53 1.09 6.18
C GLU A 92 6.52 0.50 4.77
N SER A 93 7.61 -0.15 4.39
CA SER A 93 7.65 -0.96 3.18
C SER A 93 8.15 -2.37 3.47
N LYS A 94 7.47 -3.37 2.88
CA LYS A 94 7.90 -4.78 2.91
C LYS A 94 8.11 -5.27 1.50
N LYS A 95 9.21 -5.95 1.24
CA LYS A 95 9.56 -6.45 -0.09
C LYS A 95 9.85 -7.95 -0.03
N LEU A 96 9.20 -8.71 -0.90
CA LEU A 96 9.52 -10.11 -1.15
C LEU A 96 10.08 -10.24 -2.56
N VAL A 97 11.28 -10.80 -2.68
CA VAL A 97 11.90 -11.09 -3.97
C VAL A 97 11.73 -12.57 -4.28
N PHE A 98 11.34 -12.85 -5.51
CA PHE A 98 11.31 -14.18 -6.09
C PHE A 98 12.33 -14.30 -7.21
N GLU A 99 13.08 -15.38 -7.18
CA GLU A 99 14.05 -15.71 -8.22
C GLU A 99 13.65 -16.97 -8.98
N SER A 100 13.92 -16.96 -10.28
CA SER A 100 13.77 -18.13 -11.13
C SER A 100 15.07 -18.39 -11.86
N SER A 101 15.53 -19.64 -11.87
CA SER A 101 16.71 -20.03 -12.63
C SER A 101 16.44 -20.19 -14.12
N THR A 102 15.16 -20.29 -14.51
CA THR A 102 14.73 -20.51 -15.90
C THR A 102 14.05 -19.29 -16.49
N TYR A 103 13.62 -18.34 -15.66
CA TYR A 103 13.05 -17.08 -16.12
C TYR A 103 14.09 -15.97 -15.94
N GLY A 104 14.54 -15.38 -17.05
CA GLY A 104 15.63 -14.38 -17.05
C GLY A 104 15.33 -13.04 -16.37
N LYS A 105 14.22 -12.93 -15.64
CA LYS A 105 13.82 -11.73 -14.89
C LYS A 105 13.47 -12.12 -13.45
N SER A 106 13.87 -11.31 -12.48
CA SER A 106 13.37 -11.42 -11.11
C SER A 106 11.94 -10.90 -11.02
N LEU A 107 11.18 -11.44 -10.08
CA LEU A 107 9.87 -10.94 -9.68
C LEU A 107 10.00 -10.40 -8.25
N SER A 108 9.46 -9.22 -7.96
CA SER A 108 9.37 -8.75 -6.58
C SER A 108 8.03 -8.12 -6.29
N ILE A 109 7.60 -8.25 -5.05
CA ILE A 109 6.34 -7.72 -4.54
C ILE A 109 6.69 -6.81 -3.38
N GLN A 110 6.38 -5.53 -3.52
CA GLN A 110 6.63 -4.53 -2.51
C GLN A 110 5.31 -3.94 -2.03
N LEU A 111 5.11 -3.98 -0.72
CA LEU A 111 3.97 -3.41 -0.04
C LEU A 111 4.39 -2.07 0.54
N HIS A 112 3.61 -1.04 0.28
CA HIS A 112 3.81 0.31 0.82
C HIS A 112 2.64 0.64 1.74
N MET A 113 2.94 1.04 2.97
CA MET A 113 1.97 1.25 4.02
C MET A 113 2.19 2.60 4.70
N VAL A 114 1.08 3.26 5.03
CA VAL A 114 1.06 4.52 5.77
C VAL A 114 -0.03 4.41 6.83
N HIS A 115 0.29 4.70 8.09
CA HIS A 115 -0.64 4.58 9.22
C HIS A 115 -1.29 3.20 9.40
N GLY A 116 -0.53 2.12 9.20
CA GLY A 116 -1.07 0.76 9.35
C GLY A 116 -2.07 0.35 8.27
N GLY A 117 -2.26 1.17 7.23
CA GLY A 117 -3.05 0.84 6.05
C GLY A 117 -2.17 0.61 4.82
N LEU A 118 -2.52 -0.38 3.99
CA LEU A 118 -1.91 -0.59 2.68
C LEU A 118 -2.26 0.57 1.76
N VAL A 119 -1.23 1.26 1.26
CA VAL A 119 -1.37 2.36 0.30
C VAL A 119 -1.13 1.87 -1.11
N ALA A 120 -0.17 0.96 -1.30
CA ALA A 120 0.10 0.40 -2.60
C ALA A 120 0.73 -0.99 -2.54
N ILE A 121 0.45 -1.79 -3.57
CA ILE A 121 1.22 -2.99 -3.93
C ILE A 121 1.97 -2.67 -5.20
N ASN A 122 3.28 -2.81 -5.19
CA ASN A 122 4.12 -2.70 -6.37
C ASN A 122 4.62 -4.09 -6.75
N ILE A 123 4.33 -4.51 -7.96
CA ILE A 123 4.79 -5.76 -8.55
C ILE A 123 5.82 -5.42 -9.63
N VAL A 124 7.04 -5.91 -9.45
CA VAL A 124 8.14 -5.64 -10.36
C VAL A 124 8.56 -6.93 -11.04
N LEU A 125 8.54 -6.97 -12.37
CA LEU A 125 9.04 -8.08 -13.19
C LEU A 125 10.18 -7.58 -14.09
N GLY A 126 11.42 -7.88 -13.71
CA GLY A 126 12.60 -7.30 -14.35
C GLY A 126 12.63 -5.77 -14.21
N VAL A 127 12.44 -5.05 -15.32
CA VAL A 127 12.41 -3.58 -15.36
C VAL A 127 11.00 -2.99 -15.32
N ALA A 128 9.97 -3.82 -15.50
CA ALA A 128 8.58 -3.36 -15.46
C ALA A 128 8.10 -3.27 -14.02
N SER A 129 7.57 -2.12 -13.60
CA SER A 129 6.97 -1.89 -12.29
C SER A 129 5.48 -1.58 -12.44
N LEU A 130 4.66 -2.37 -11.76
CA LEU A 130 3.20 -2.36 -11.83
C LEU A 130 2.68 -2.00 -10.45
N THR A 131 2.25 -0.75 -10.28
CA THR A 131 1.79 -0.23 -8.99
C THR A 131 0.28 -0.21 -8.94
N LEU A 132 -0.28 -1.02 -8.04
CA LEU A 132 -1.64 -0.91 -7.57
C LEU A 132 -1.66 0.06 -6.38
N SER A 133 -1.96 1.34 -6.64
CA SER A 133 -2.26 2.31 -5.58
C SER A 133 -3.72 2.18 -5.19
N THR A 134 -4.03 2.28 -3.90
CA THR A 134 -5.42 2.38 -3.43
C THR A 134 -6.10 3.69 -3.86
N VAL A 135 -5.32 4.67 -4.33
CA VAL A 135 -5.82 6.00 -4.69
C VAL A 135 -5.85 6.26 -6.21
N LEU A 136 -4.91 5.73 -7.02
CA LEU A 136 -4.79 6.13 -8.44
C LEU A 136 -4.02 5.13 -9.33
N LEU A 137 -4.69 4.63 -10.39
CA LEU A 137 -4.24 4.27 -11.77
C LEU A 137 -5.06 3.09 -12.32
N SER A 138 -5.93 3.35 -13.32
CA SER A 138 -6.72 2.38 -14.13
C SER A 138 -7.14 1.05 -13.46
N THR A 139 -7.41 1.07 -12.17
CA THR A 139 -7.74 -0.14 -11.41
C THR A 139 -9.14 -0.57 -11.82
N GLN A 140 -9.23 -1.69 -12.52
CA GLN A 140 -10.50 -2.30 -12.81
C GLN A 140 -10.69 -3.50 -11.89
N THR A 141 -11.70 -3.44 -11.03
CA THR A 141 -12.14 -4.65 -10.32
C THR A 141 -12.97 -5.46 -11.29
N MET A 142 -12.44 -6.64 -11.63
CA MET A 142 -13.11 -7.63 -12.43
C MET A 142 -13.85 -8.59 -11.49
N PRO A 143 -15.12 -8.93 -11.79
CA PRO A 143 -15.85 -9.88 -10.96
C PRO A 143 -15.17 -11.26 -10.98
N LYS A 144 -14.60 -11.64 -12.14
CA LYS A 144 -13.98 -12.94 -12.38
C LYS A 144 -12.88 -12.85 -13.44
N GLU A 145 -11.91 -13.75 -13.37
CA GLU A 145 -10.89 -14.01 -14.40
C GLU A 145 -10.65 -15.53 -14.50
N ILE A 146 -10.45 -16.05 -15.72
CA ILE A 146 -10.13 -17.47 -15.93
C ILE A 146 -8.65 -17.57 -16.31
N VAL A 147 -7.87 -18.26 -15.49
CA VAL A 147 -6.45 -18.49 -15.74
C VAL A 147 -6.19 -19.98 -15.73
N HIS A 148 -5.60 -20.48 -16.82
CA HIS A 148 -5.33 -21.91 -17.01
C HIS A 148 -6.52 -22.83 -16.69
N GLY A 149 -7.73 -22.46 -17.16
CA GLY A 149 -8.96 -23.22 -16.96
C GLY A 149 -9.57 -23.15 -15.55
N ARG A 150 -8.96 -22.40 -14.63
CA ARG A 150 -9.49 -22.16 -13.29
C ARG A 150 -10.07 -20.74 -13.19
N GLU A 151 -11.29 -20.65 -12.67
CA GLU A 151 -11.94 -19.37 -12.41
C GLU A 151 -11.49 -18.80 -11.05
N TYR A 152 -11.16 -17.51 -11.04
CA TYR A 152 -10.83 -16.73 -9.85
C TYR A 152 -11.79 -15.55 -9.75
N SER A 153 -12.35 -15.31 -8.56
CA SER A 153 -13.26 -14.19 -8.31
C SER A 153 -12.55 -13.02 -7.62
N GLY A 154 -13.12 -11.81 -7.70
CA GLY A 154 -12.58 -10.64 -7.02
C GLY A 154 -11.17 -10.28 -7.49
N VAL A 155 -11.01 -10.21 -8.81
CA VAL A 155 -9.71 -10.00 -9.45
C VAL A 155 -9.53 -8.51 -9.72
N THR A 156 -8.38 -7.96 -9.35
CA THR A 156 -7.99 -6.60 -9.67
C THR A 156 -7.02 -6.61 -10.83
N ARG A 157 -7.37 -5.92 -11.92
CA ARG A 157 -6.46 -5.64 -13.03
C ARG A 157 -5.87 -4.25 -12.87
N PHE A 158 -4.55 -4.15 -13.03
CA PHE A 158 -3.82 -2.89 -13.08
C PHE A 158 -2.59 -3.05 -13.99
N GLY A 159 -2.18 -1.97 -14.64
CA GLY A 159 -1.22 -2.07 -15.73
C GLY A 159 -0.57 -0.75 -16.10
N VAL A 160 0.40 -0.85 -17.01
CA VAL A 160 1.05 0.29 -17.66
C VAL A 160 0.68 0.26 -19.13
N SER A 161 0.19 1.40 -19.64
CA SER A 161 -0.11 1.59 -21.06
C SER A 161 0.94 2.45 -21.74
N ASP A 162 1.03 2.34 -23.06
CA ASP A 162 1.82 3.25 -23.88
C ASP A 162 1.14 4.62 -24.03
N HIS A 163 1.78 5.51 -24.78
CA HIS A 163 1.28 6.85 -25.08
C HIS A 163 -0.02 6.87 -25.93
N THR A 164 -0.43 5.72 -26.46
CA THR A 164 -1.67 5.51 -27.21
C THR A 164 -2.74 4.78 -26.38
N ASN A 165 -2.52 4.64 -25.07
CA ASN A 165 -3.35 3.87 -24.12
C ASN A 165 -3.46 2.37 -24.41
N ASN A 166 -2.60 1.81 -25.26
CA ASN A 166 -2.54 0.36 -25.42
C ASN A 166 -1.80 -0.26 -24.22
N PRO A 167 -2.35 -1.32 -23.59
CA PRO A 167 -1.70 -1.97 -22.46
C PRO A 167 -0.38 -2.61 -22.90
N ILE A 168 0.72 -2.23 -22.25
CA ILE A 168 2.05 -2.86 -22.44
C ILE A 168 2.19 -4.02 -21.47
N TYR A 169 1.82 -3.76 -20.21
CA TYR A 169 1.83 -4.74 -19.14
C TYR A 169 0.52 -4.65 -18.36
N ASP A 170 -0.07 -5.79 -18.06
CA ASP A 170 -1.18 -5.90 -17.12
C ASP A 170 -0.85 -6.95 -16.07
N CYS A 171 -1.21 -6.70 -14.83
CA CYS A 171 -1.20 -7.67 -13.75
C CYS A 171 -2.63 -7.91 -13.27
N TYR A 172 -2.98 -9.18 -13.15
CA TYR A 172 -4.24 -9.65 -12.58
C TYR A 172 -3.93 -10.22 -11.21
N TYR A 173 -4.47 -9.60 -10.18
CA TYR A 173 -4.18 -9.92 -8.79
C TYR A 173 -5.44 -10.32 -8.05
N ASN A 174 -5.33 -11.30 -7.17
CA ASN A 174 -6.38 -11.74 -6.26
C ASN A 174 -5.83 -11.78 -4.84
N LEU A 175 -6.64 -11.43 -3.84
CA LEU A 175 -6.18 -11.35 -2.45
C LEU A 175 -5.79 -12.73 -1.86
N GLU A 176 -6.42 -13.81 -2.30
CA GLU A 176 -6.21 -15.17 -1.78
C GLU A 176 -5.07 -15.92 -2.49
N PHE A 177 -4.88 -15.68 -3.78
CA PHE A 177 -3.94 -16.39 -4.65
C PHE A 177 -2.80 -15.52 -5.19
N GLY A 178 -2.89 -14.20 -5.02
CA GLY A 178 -1.84 -13.25 -5.40
C GLY A 178 -1.89 -12.95 -6.88
N ILE A 179 -0.72 -12.83 -7.51
CA ILE A 179 -0.56 -12.68 -8.95
C ILE A 179 -1.11 -13.93 -9.65
N LEU A 180 -2.18 -13.73 -10.43
CA LEU A 180 -2.81 -14.74 -11.27
C LEU A 180 -2.22 -14.73 -12.67
N LYS A 181 -2.01 -13.55 -13.24
CA LYS A 181 -1.56 -13.39 -14.62
C LYS A 181 -0.77 -12.11 -14.79
N ILE A 182 0.30 -12.16 -15.56
CA ILE A 182 1.03 -10.98 -16.04
C ILE A 182 1.06 -11.02 -17.57
N THR A 183 0.33 -10.11 -18.20
CA THR A 183 0.39 -9.86 -19.64
C THR A 183 1.64 -9.05 -19.94
N GLN A 184 2.45 -9.46 -20.91
CA GLN A 184 3.69 -8.75 -21.25
C GLN A 184 4.16 -9.01 -22.69
N PRO A 185 5.07 -8.17 -23.23
CA PRO A 185 5.78 -8.49 -24.46
C PRO A 185 6.59 -9.79 -24.29
N GLY A 186 6.32 -10.78 -25.14
CA GLY A 186 6.95 -12.11 -25.08
C GLY A 186 6.06 -13.24 -24.53
N GLY A 187 4.81 -12.93 -24.19
CA GLY A 187 3.80 -13.92 -23.80
C GLY A 187 3.37 -13.82 -22.35
N ASP A 188 2.12 -14.18 -22.10
CA ASP A 188 1.49 -14.06 -20.79
C ASP A 188 2.08 -15.08 -19.83
N LEU A 189 2.41 -14.64 -18.61
CA LEU A 189 2.66 -15.55 -17.50
C LEU A 189 1.35 -15.82 -16.80
N GLU A 190 0.93 -17.07 -16.77
CA GLU A 190 -0.32 -17.51 -16.14
C GLU A 190 -0.04 -18.42 -14.95
N LEU A 191 -0.71 -18.15 -13.82
CA LEU A 191 -0.52 -18.89 -12.58
C LEU A 191 -0.95 -20.33 -12.78
N LEU A 192 0.03 -21.23 -12.71
CA LEU A 192 -0.20 -22.66 -12.67
C LEU A 192 -0.38 -23.13 -11.22
N LYS A 193 0.46 -22.61 -10.30
CA LYS A 193 0.45 -23.03 -8.90
C LYS A 193 1.07 -22.00 -7.97
N LEU A 194 0.50 -21.86 -6.78
CA LEU A 194 1.13 -21.21 -5.63
C LEU A 194 1.29 -22.24 -4.51
N LYS A 195 2.52 -22.42 -4.03
CA LYS A 195 2.84 -23.20 -2.81
C LYS A 195 3.29 -22.21 -1.73
N LYS A 196 2.69 -22.30 -0.54
CA LYS A 196 3.05 -21.49 0.64
C LYS A 196 4.06 -22.22 1.51
#